data_AF-A0AAW2NR97-F1
#
_entry.id   AF-A0AAW2NR97-F1
#
_cell.length_a   1.000
_cell.length_b   1.000
_cell.length_c   1.000
_cell.angle_alpha   90.00
_cell.angle_beta   90.00
_cell.angle_gamma   90.00
#
_symmetry.space_group_name_H-M   'P 1'
#
loop_
_entity.id
_entity.type
_entity.pdbx_description
1 polymer ?
#
loop_
_entity_poly.entity_id
_entity_poly.type
_entity_poly.pdbx_seq_one_letter_code
_entity_poly.pdbx_strand_id
1 'polypeptide(L)'
;MTFHLNVHIISPKGHTTSLEWTHRFIQKEYQTRFQQIGQETLADLLRDLSGSGCPVDCVVYDPFMPWALDVAKGFGLLGAAFFTQSCAVDNIYHHVYRGELELPLLGGEVVVPGLPAMRADEMPSFIYDHGSYPGTFQMLLNQFRNVDKADWIFINTFHELEEEVINF
;
A
#
# COMPACT_ATOMS: atom_id res chain seq x y z
N MET A 1 -4.58 6.06 -16.75
CA MET A 1 -4.08 5.09 -17.76
C MET A 1 -5.00 3.88 -17.71
N THR A 2 -5.85 3.69 -18.71
CA THR A 2 -6.86 2.63 -18.73
C THR A 2 -6.37 1.48 -19.58
N PHE A 3 -6.16 0.31 -18.99
CA PHE A 3 -5.91 -0.93 -19.74
C PHE A 3 -7.25 -1.62 -20.02
N HIS A 4 -7.69 -1.58 -21.28
CA HIS A 4 -8.82 -2.39 -21.74
C HIS A 4 -8.28 -3.75 -22.19
N LEU A 5 -8.49 -4.79 -21.37
CA LEU A 5 -8.28 -6.16 -21.82
C LEU A 5 -9.60 -6.69 -22.41
N ASN A 6 -9.77 -6.55 -23.72
CA ASN A 6 -10.91 -7.12 -24.44
C ASN A 6 -10.62 -8.60 -24.73
N VAL A 7 -11.15 -9.51 -23.92
CA VAL A 7 -11.16 -10.94 -24.23
C VAL A 7 -12.44 -11.26 -25.00
N HIS A 8 -12.32 -11.52 -26.30
CA HIS A 8 -13.44 -11.96 -27.13
C HIS A 8 -13.47 -13.49 -27.19
N ILE A 9 -14.52 -14.11 -26.66
CA ILE A 9 -14.79 -15.54 -26.83
C ILE A 9 -15.77 -15.69 -28.00
N ILE A 10 -15.30 -16.24 -29.12
CA ILE A 10 -16.12 -16.48 -30.31
C ILE A 10 -16.61 -17.92 -30.27
N SER A 11 -17.93 -18.10 -30.11
CA SER A 11 -18.61 -19.39 -30.33
C SER A 11 -19.02 -19.52 -31.81
N PRO A 12 -19.06 -20.74 -32.39
CA PRO A 12 -19.46 -20.97 -33.78
C PRO A 12 -20.86 -20.45 -34.15
N LYS A 13 -21.70 -20.09 -33.17
CA LYS A 13 -23.07 -19.60 -33.37
C LYS A 13 -23.23 -18.08 -33.25
N GLY A 14 -22.15 -17.31 -33.32
CA GLY A 14 -22.20 -15.85 -33.50
C GLY A 14 -22.81 -15.04 -32.35
N HIS A 15 -23.01 -15.63 -31.17
CA HIS A 15 -23.46 -14.89 -30.00
C HIS A 15 -22.25 -14.26 -29.28
N THR A 16 -22.19 -12.93 -29.31
CA THR A 16 -21.24 -12.15 -28.53
C THR A 16 -21.91 -11.77 -27.22
N THR A 17 -21.36 -12.19 -26.08
CA THR A 17 -21.79 -11.71 -24.77
C THR A 17 -20.61 -10.94 -24.16
N SER A 18 -20.79 -9.65 -23.89
CA SER A 18 -19.82 -8.85 -23.15
C SER A 18 -20.11 -8.95 -21.66
N LEU A 19 -19.13 -9.40 -20.87
CA LEU A 19 -19.19 -9.30 -19.42
C LEU A 19 -18.46 -8.03 -18.99
N GLU A 20 -19.20 -7.02 -18.54
CA GLU A 20 -18.64 -5.87 -17.83
C GLU A 20 -18.24 -6.31 -16.42
N TRP A 21 -17.01 -6.82 -16.29
CA TRP A 21 -16.44 -7.08 -14.98
C TRP A 21 -16.10 -5.76 -14.30
N THR A 22 -16.77 -5.49 -13.18
CA THR A 22 -16.55 -4.28 -12.39
C THR A 22 -15.16 -4.33 -11.77
N HIS A 23 -14.24 -3.50 -12.30
CA HIS A 23 -12.84 -3.35 -11.86
C HIS A 23 -12.63 -3.35 -10.33
N ARG A 24 -13.61 -2.82 -9.57
CA ARG A 24 -13.60 -2.77 -8.11
C ARG A 24 -13.61 -4.15 -7.42
N PHE A 25 -14.33 -5.13 -7.95
CA PHE A 25 -14.43 -6.45 -7.32
C PHE A 25 -13.15 -7.28 -7.52
N ILE A 26 -12.56 -7.22 -8.72
CA ILE A 26 -11.31 -7.92 -9.04
C ILE A 26 -10.17 -7.46 -8.14
N GLN A 27 -10.09 -6.15 -7.85
CA GLN A 27 -9.01 -5.62 -7.02
C GLN A 27 -9.10 -6.07 -5.55
N LYS A 28 -10.30 -6.00 -4.95
CA LYS A 28 -10.49 -6.41 -3.54
C LYS A 28 -10.26 -7.91 -3.36
N GLU A 29 -10.77 -8.72 -4.29
CA GLU A 29 -10.53 -10.17 -4.29
C GLU A 29 -9.05 -10.49 -4.47
N TYR A 30 -8.36 -9.81 -5.39
CA TYR A 30 -6.91 -9.96 -5.58
C TYR A 30 -6.15 -9.64 -4.30
N GLN A 31 -6.42 -8.49 -3.66
CA GLN A 31 -5.77 -8.10 -2.41
C GLN A 31 -6.03 -9.10 -1.28
N THR A 32 -7.25 -9.61 -1.17
CA THR A 32 -7.63 -10.59 -0.15
C THR A 32 -6.87 -11.90 -0.36
N ARG A 33 -6.84 -12.41 -1.61
CA ARG A 33 -6.08 -13.62 -1.95
C ARG A 33 -4.57 -13.42 -1.80
N PHE A 34 -4.06 -12.27 -2.21
CA PHE A 34 -2.65 -11.93 -2.09
C PHE A 34 -2.21 -11.91 -0.63
N GLN A 35 -3.01 -11.30 0.26
CA GLN A 35 -2.77 -11.34 1.70
C GLN A 35 -2.85 -12.78 2.23
N GLN A 36 -3.91 -13.53 1.93
CA GLN A 36 -4.09 -14.89 2.46
C GLN A 36 -2.94 -15.82 2.05
N ILE A 37 -2.69 -15.91 0.74
CA ILE A 37 -1.64 -16.79 0.20
C ILE A 37 -0.26 -16.26 0.61
N GLY A 38 -0.05 -14.95 0.64
CA GLY A 38 1.19 -14.32 1.06
C GLY A 38 1.55 -14.63 2.50
N GLN A 39 0.58 -14.59 3.42
CA GLN A 39 0.79 -14.95 4.82
C GLN A 39 1.17 -16.42 4.99
N GLU A 40 0.43 -17.33 4.33
CA GLU A 40 0.68 -18.78 4.38
C GLU A 40 2.07 -19.10 3.83
N THR A 41 2.37 -18.63 2.62
CA THR A 41 3.64 -18.93 1.94
C THR A 41 4.85 -18.30 2.63
N LEU A 42 4.74 -17.10 3.19
CA LEU A 42 5.80 -16.49 3.99
C LEU A 42 6.06 -17.28 5.27
N ALA A 43 5.00 -17.70 5.99
CA ALA A 43 5.14 -18.50 7.19
C ALA A 43 5.79 -19.87 6.91
N ASP A 44 5.42 -20.50 5.80
CA ASP A 44 6.03 -21.77 5.37
C ASP A 44 7.51 -21.60 5.03
N LEU A 45 7.85 -20.55 4.27
CA LEU A 45 9.24 -20.23 3.97
C LEU A 45 10.09 -20.01 5.23
N LEU A 46 9.59 -19.27 6.21
CA LEU A 46 10.30 -19.03 7.47
C LEU A 46 10.53 -20.33 8.26
N ARG A 47 9.54 -21.23 8.27
CA ARG A 47 9.66 -22.55 8.91
C ARG A 47 10.68 -23.43 8.22
N ASP A 48 10.68 -23.44 6.89
CA ASP A 48 11.61 -24.23 6.08
C ASP A 48 13.07 -23.74 6.23
N LEU A 49 13.27 -22.42 6.23
CA LEU A 49 14.58 -21.81 6.49
C LEU A 49 15.10 -22.15 7.88
N SER A 50 14.25 -22.03 8.91
CA SER A 50 14.62 -22.45 10.26
C SER A 50 14.94 -23.96 10.34
N GLY A 51 14.14 -24.81 9.71
CA GLY A 51 14.33 -26.27 9.73
C GLY A 51 15.55 -26.75 8.94
N SER A 52 15.99 -25.99 7.94
CA SER A 52 17.19 -26.25 7.15
C SER A 52 18.49 -25.71 7.77
N GLY A 53 18.42 -25.15 8.97
CA GLY A 53 19.60 -24.61 9.69
C GLY A 53 20.01 -23.20 9.24
N CYS A 54 19.14 -22.50 8.52
CA CYS A 54 19.33 -21.12 8.07
C CYS A 54 18.27 -20.21 8.71
N PRO A 55 18.27 -20.04 10.06
CA PRO A 55 17.26 -19.21 10.71
C PRO A 55 17.32 -17.76 10.21
N VAL A 56 16.15 -17.17 10.02
CA VAL A 56 15.99 -15.75 9.66
C VAL A 56 15.93 -14.95 10.95
N ASP A 57 16.67 -13.84 11.03
CA ASP A 57 16.61 -12.93 12.19
C ASP A 57 15.62 -11.76 11.98
N CYS A 58 15.42 -11.35 10.72
CA CYS A 58 14.64 -10.17 10.37
C CYS A 58 13.91 -10.32 9.03
N VAL A 59 12.69 -9.80 8.96
CA VAL A 59 11.92 -9.65 7.71
C VAL A 59 11.87 -8.18 7.32
N VAL A 60 12.41 -7.84 6.15
CA VAL A 60 12.26 -6.50 5.55
C VAL A 60 11.07 -6.55 4.59
N TYR A 61 10.11 -5.64 4.74
CA TYR A 61 8.85 -5.68 4.00
C TYR A 61 8.41 -4.29 3.55
N ASP A 62 7.60 -4.24 2.47
CA ASP A 62 6.94 -3.01 2.05
C ASP A 62 5.69 -2.78 2.92
N PRO A 63 5.52 -1.58 3.53
CA PRO A 63 4.40 -1.25 4.41
C PRO A 63 3.01 -1.44 3.81
N PHE A 64 2.81 -1.42 2.48
CA PHE A 64 1.50 -1.74 1.88
C PHE A 64 1.05 -3.19 2.17
N MET A 65 1.97 -4.04 2.62
CA MET A 65 1.75 -5.41 3.06
C MET A 65 1.93 -5.53 4.58
N PRO A 66 1.10 -4.86 5.40
CA PRO A 66 1.29 -4.85 6.85
C PRO A 66 1.15 -6.25 7.48
N TRP A 67 0.53 -7.20 6.77
CA TRP A 67 0.46 -8.61 7.17
C TRP A 67 1.83 -9.30 7.23
N ALA A 68 2.84 -8.83 6.51
CA ALA A 68 4.18 -9.41 6.54
C ALA A 68 4.84 -9.20 7.91
N LEU A 69 4.63 -8.02 8.53
CA LEU A 69 5.07 -7.76 9.90
C LEU A 69 4.34 -8.67 10.89
N ASP A 70 3.04 -8.85 10.74
CA ASP A 70 2.25 -9.72 11.63
C ASP A 70 2.78 -11.16 11.60
N VAL A 71 3.16 -11.66 10.41
CA VAL A 71 3.81 -12.98 10.26
C VAL A 71 5.18 -12.99 10.94
N ALA A 72 6.05 -12.01 10.66
CA ALA A 72 7.38 -11.94 11.27
C ALA A 72 7.33 -11.97 12.80
N LYS A 73 6.46 -11.13 13.40
CA LYS A 73 6.26 -11.08 14.85
C LYS A 73 5.67 -12.36 15.42
N GLY A 74 4.82 -13.06 14.66
CA GLY A 74 4.31 -14.39 15.04
C GLY A 74 5.39 -15.46 15.19
N PHE A 75 6.53 -15.31 14.49
CA PHE A 75 7.71 -16.17 14.62
C PHE A 75 8.76 -15.62 15.61
N GLY A 76 8.47 -14.50 16.29
CA GLY A 76 9.41 -13.83 17.19
C GLY A 76 10.58 -13.14 16.48
N LEU A 77 10.44 -12.84 15.18
CA LEU A 77 11.48 -12.22 14.37
C LEU A 77 11.43 -10.69 14.45
N LEU A 78 12.56 -10.06 14.12
CA LEU A 78 12.58 -8.63 13.86
C LEU A 78 11.82 -8.33 12.54
N GLY A 79 11.25 -7.14 12.45
CA GLY A 79 10.57 -6.64 11.27
C GLY A 79 11.00 -5.22 10.94
N ALA A 80 11.38 -4.99 9.68
CA ALA A 80 11.78 -3.67 9.20
C ALA A 80 10.87 -3.22 8.05
N ALA A 81 10.16 -2.11 8.27
CA ALA A 81 9.38 -1.46 7.23
C ALA A 81 10.32 -0.75 6.25
N PHE A 82 10.15 -0.96 4.95
CA PHE A 82 10.89 -0.29 3.89
C PHE A 82 9.92 0.50 3.00
N PHE A 83 9.80 1.80 3.27
CA PHE A 83 8.97 2.72 2.50
C PHE A 83 9.63 3.00 1.15
N THR A 84 8.91 2.68 0.08
CA THR A 84 9.34 2.87 -1.32
C THR A 84 8.84 4.18 -1.92
N GLN A 85 7.99 4.91 -1.18
CA GLN A 85 7.46 6.23 -1.54
C GLN A 85 8.33 7.34 -0.95
N SER A 86 8.12 8.57 -1.41
CA SER A 86 8.77 9.74 -0.82
C SER A 86 8.15 10.08 0.54
N CYS A 87 8.94 10.65 1.45
CA CYS A 87 8.45 11.07 2.77
C CYS A 87 7.25 12.01 2.64
N ALA A 88 7.27 12.90 1.65
CA ALA A 88 6.15 13.82 1.41
C ALA A 88 4.82 13.11 1.14
N VAL A 89 4.84 12.04 0.33
CA VAL A 89 3.63 11.28 -0.01
C VAL A 89 3.16 10.48 1.20
N ASP A 90 4.08 9.82 1.90
CA ASP A 90 3.76 9.06 3.11
C ASP A 90 3.19 9.97 4.20
N ASN A 91 3.72 11.20 4.36
CA ASN A 91 3.19 12.18 5.30
C ASN A 91 1.75 12.57 4.98
N ILE A 92 1.44 12.84 3.70
CA ILE A 92 0.06 13.13 3.26
C ILE A 92 -0.87 11.95 3.59
N TYR A 93 -0.48 10.71 3.24
CA TYR A 93 -1.29 9.54 3.56
C TYR A 93 -1.44 9.31 5.07
N HIS A 94 -0.42 9.65 5.86
CA HIS A 94 -0.47 9.54 7.30
C HIS A 94 -1.49 10.50 7.93
N HIS A 95 -1.53 11.75 7.47
CA HIS A 95 -2.54 12.72 7.90
C HIS A 95 -3.96 12.33 7.50
N VAL A 96 -4.15 11.73 6.32
CA VAL A 96 -5.44 11.14 5.93
C VAL A 96 -5.79 9.96 6.83
N TYR A 97 -4.84 9.06 7.09
CA TYR A 97 -5.04 7.89 7.96
C TYR A 97 -5.45 8.28 9.39
N ARG A 98 -4.88 9.38 9.92
CA ARG A 98 -5.24 9.95 11.24
C ARG A 98 -6.55 10.74 11.25
N GLY A 99 -7.15 11.00 10.09
CA GLY A 99 -8.34 11.83 9.97
C GLY A 99 -8.08 13.33 10.15
N GLU A 100 -6.84 13.77 9.96
CA GLU A 100 -6.42 15.18 10.06
C GLU A 100 -6.52 15.91 8.72
N LEU A 101 -6.44 15.16 7.62
CA LEU A 101 -6.76 15.64 6.29
C LEU A 101 -8.06 14.97 5.81
N GLU A 102 -9.15 15.73 5.83
CA GLU A 102 -10.48 15.23 5.44
C GLU A 102 -10.63 15.14 3.91
N LEU A 103 -11.32 14.08 3.46
CA LEU A 103 -11.62 13.83 2.05
C LEU A 103 -13.14 13.78 1.80
N PRO A 104 -13.62 14.17 0.62
CA PRO A 104 -12.87 14.69 -0.52
C PRO A 104 -12.35 16.12 -0.26
N LEU A 105 -11.21 16.46 -0.89
CA LEU A 105 -10.68 17.81 -0.83
C LEU A 105 -11.69 18.79 -1.45
N LEU A 106 -12.06 19.85 -0.73
CA LEU A 106 -13.09 20.81 -1.14
C LEU A 106 -12.58 21.89 -2.13
N GLY A 107 -11.42 21.64 -2.75
CA GLY A 107 -10.70 22.60 -3.58
C GLY A 107 -9.94 23.65 -2.76
N GLY A 108 -9.15 24.47 -3.46
CA GLY A 108 -8.29 25.48 -2.84
C GLY A 108 -6.92 24.94 -2.45
N GLU A 109 -6.26 25.69 -1.58
CA GLU A 109 -4.95 25.37 -1.03
C GLU A 109 -5.10 24.40 0.16
N VAL A 110 -4.28 23.37 0.17
CA VAL A 110 -4.22 22.34 1.20
C VAL A 110 -2.88 22.45 1.89
N VAL A 111 -2.92 22.55 3.22
CA VAL A 111 -1.74 22.67 4.06
C VAL A 111 -1.60 21.39 4.86
N VAL A 112 -0.48 20.70 4.63
CA VAL A 112 -0.08 19.50 5.38
C VAL A 112 1.19 19.86 6.16
N PRO A 113 1.22 19.65 7.49
CA PRO A 113 2.41 19.96 8.27
C PRO A 113 3.69 19.30 7.72
N GLY A 114 4.80 20.04 7.69
CA GLY A 114 6.06 19.58 7.11
C GLY A 114 6.13 19.65 5.58
N LEU A 115 5.12 20.20 4.90
CA LEU A 115 5.09 20.39 3.44
C LEU A 115 4.66 21.82 3.06
N PRO A 116 5.09 22.32 1.88
CA PRO A 116 4.57 23.56 1.35
C PRO A 116 3.07 23.45 1.07
N ALA A 117 2.40 24.60 1.06
CA ALA A 117 1.00 24.68 0.69
C ALA A 117 0.83 24.28 -0.79
N MET A 118 -0.10 23.38 -1.06
CA MET A 118 -0.29 22.78 -2.39
C MET A 118 -1.75 22.91 -2.82
N ARG A 119 -1.98 22.97 -4.12
CA ARG A 119 -3.34 22.88 -4.65
C ARG A 119 -3.87 21.47 -4.46
N ALA A 120 -5.20 21.33 -4.35
CA ALA A 120 -5.81 20.02 -4.26
C ALA A 120 -5.41 19.06 -5.40
N ASP A 121 -5.24 19.56 -6.64
CA ASP A 121 -4.83 18.76 -7.81
C ASP A 121 -3.33 18.42 -7.88
N GLU A 122 -2.51 18.96 -6.98
CA GLU A 122 -1.09 18.62 -6.82
C GLU A 122 -0.86 17.48 -5.81
N MET A 123 -1.90 17.08 -5.07
CA MET A 123 -1.83 15.94 -4.15
C MET A 123 -1.66 14.61 -4.90
N PRO A 124 -1.34 13.50 -4.19
CA PRO A 124 -1.38 12.19 -4.81
C PRO A 124 -2.77 11.87 -5.37
N SER A 125 -2.85 11.18 -6.50
CA SER A 125 -4.12 10.86 -7.18
C SER A 125 -5.10 10.07 -6.32
N PHE A 126 -4.60 9.25 -5.41
CA PHE A 126 -5.42 8.52 -4.45
C PHE A 126 -6.13 9.45 -3.43
N ILE A 127 -5.67 10.70 -3.30
CA ILE A 127 -6.24 11.73 -2.41
C ILE A 127 -7.16 12.68 -3.17
N TYR A 128 -6.67 13.33 -4.23
CA TYR A 128 -7.48 14.36 -4.91
C TYR A 128 -8.59 13.79 -5.80
N ASP A 129 -8.38 12.59 -6.36
CA ASP A 129 -9.39 11.84 -7.12
C ASP A 129 -10.06 10.80 -6.20
N HIS A 130 -10.54 11.29 -5.05
CA HIS A 130 -11.08 10.45 -3.98
C HIS A 130 -12.24 9.57 -4.49
N GLY A 131 -12.14 8.27 -4.22
CA GLY A 131 -13.14 7.26 -4.60
C GLY A 131 -12.90 6.59 -5.96
N SER A 132 -11.95 7.07 -6.77
CA SER A 132 -11.62 6.47 -8.07
C SER A 132 -10.84 5.15 -7.95
N TYR A 133 -10.11 4.94 -6.85
CA TYR A 133 -9.27 3.76 -6.60
C TYR A 133 -9.45 3.17 -5.19
N PRO A 134 -10.67 2.74 -4.79
CA PRO A 134 -10.98 2.44 -3.40
C PRO A 134 -10.15 1.28 -2.81
N GLY A 135 -9.80 0.27 -3.61
CA GLY A 135 -8.94 -0.83 -3.16
C GLY A 135 -7.50 -0.40 -2.93
N THR A 136 -6.92 0.39 -3.84
CA THR A 136 -5.55 0.90 -3.68
C THR A 136 -5.48 1.91 -2.54
N PHE A 137 -6.48 2.79 -2.45
CA PHE A 137 -6.59 3.78 -1.40
C PHE A 137 -6.56 3.12 0.00
N GLN A 138 -7.40 2.11 0.22
CA GLN A 138 -7.40 1.41 1.51
C GLN A 138 -6.07 0.69 1.78
N MET A 139 -5.43 0.12 0.76
CA MET A 139 -4.14 -0.55 0.88
C MET A 139 -3.04 0.44 1.29
N LEU A 140 -3.00 1.63 0.69
CA LEU A 140 -2.07 2.71 1.03
C LEU A 140 -2.30 3.18 2.47
N LEU A 141 -3.54 3.52 2.85
CA LEU A 141 -3.80 3.94 4.24
C LEU A 141 -3.48 2.86 5.27
N ASN A 142 -3.70 1.59 4.93
CA ASN A 142 -3.40 0.47 5.82
C ASN A 142 -1.90 0.29 6.09
N GLN A 143 -1.01 0.97 5.38
CA GLN A 143 0.43 0.88 5.60
C GLN A 143 0.85 1.33 7.00
N PHE A 144 0.06 2.21 7.63
CA PHE A 144 0.34 2.73 8.97
C PHE A 144 -0.30 1.89 10.10
N ARG A 145 -1.08 0.86 9.79
CA ARG A 145 -1.93 0.16 10.77
C ARG A 145 -1.18 -0.51 11.92
N ASN A 146 0.07 -0.92 11.65
CA ASN A 146 0.92 -1.64 12.59
C ASN A 146 2.41 -1.25 12.43
N VAL A 147 2.69 -0.15 11.74
CA VAL A 147 4.07 0.28 11.48
C VAL A 147 4.81 0.68 12.75
N ASP A 148 4.07 1.10 13.77
CA ASP A 148 4.54 1.37 15.13
C ASP A 148 5.14 0.14 15.82
N LYS A 149 4.84 -1.07 15.31
CA LYS A 149 5.39 -2.35 15.82
C LYS A 149 6.64 -2.81 15.08
N ALA A 150 7.04 -2.13 14.00
CA ALA A 150 8.28 -2.44 13.30
C ALA A 150 9.48 -2.05 14.18
N ASP A 151 10.54 -2.86 14.16
CA ASP A 151 11.77 -2.58 14.91
C ASP A 151 12.60 -1.49 14.23
N TRP A 152 12.53 -1.43 12.89
CA TRP A 152 13.16 -0.41 12.07
C TRP A 152 12.22 0.11 10.99
N ILE A 153 12.38 1.38 10.67
CA ILE A 153 11.75 2.03 9.52
C ILE A 153 12.87 2.56 8.63
N PHE A 154 12.89 2.10 7.40
CA PHE A 154 13.75 2.56 6.34
C PHE A 154 12.88 3.30 5.33
N ILE A 155 13.35 4.45 4.87
CA ILE A 155 12.67 5.24 3.84
C ILE A 155 13.64 5.42 2.69
N ASN A 156 13.19 5.13 1.47
CA ASN A 156 14.00 5.24 0.26
C ASN A 156 14.12 6.71 -0.19
N THR A 157 14.82 7.51 0.61
CA THR A 157 15.09 8.92 0.37
C THR A 157 16.49 9.29 0.88
N PHE A 158 16.89 10.55 0.70
CA PHE A 158 18.05 11.12 1.39
C PHE A 158 17.64 12.40 2.11
N HIS A 159 18.26 12.65 3.27
CA HIS A 159 17.81 13.65 4.23
C HIS A 159 17.73 15.06 3.62
N GLU A 160 18.75 15.45 2.86
CA GLU A 160 18.86 16.78 2.27
C GLU A 160 17.76 17.08 1.22
N LEU A 161 17.08 16.06 0.69
CA LEU A 161 15.97 16.25 -0.26
C LEU A 161 14.65 16.58 0.45
N GLU A 162 14.44 15.97 1.61
CA GLU A 162 13.15 15.92 2.30
C GLU A 162 13.28 16.37 3.76
N GLU A 163 14.24 17.25 4.04
CA GLU A 163 14.61 17.68 5.39
C GLU A 163 13.40 18.23 6.18
N GLU A 164 12.57 19.04 5.54
CA GLU A 164 11.41 19.67 6.18
C GLU A 164 10.38 18.66 6.68
N VAL A 165 10.15 17.57 5.93
CA VAL A 165 9.20 16.52 6.31
C VAL A 165 9.83 15.48 7.23
N ILE A 166 11.13 15.21 7.10
CA ILE A 166 11.84 14.24 7.94
C ILE A 166 12.03 14.79 9.37
N ASN A 167 12.27 16.09 9.52
CA ASN A 167 12.53 16.73 10.81
C ASN A 167 11.26 17.30 11.48
N PHE A 168 10.08 17.12 10.89
CA PHE A 168 8.80 17.56 11.43
C PHE A 168 8.33 16.66 12.59
#